data_AF-A0A2B0T6C3-F1
#
_entry.id   AF-A0A2B0T6C3-F1
#
_cell.length_a   1.000
_cell.length_b   1.000
_cell.length_c   1.000
_cell.angle_alpha   90.00
_cell.angle_beta   90.00
_cell.angle_gamma   90.00
#
_symmetry.space_group_name_H-M   'P 1'
#
loop_
_entity.id
_entity.type
_entity.pdbx_description
1 polymer ?
#
loop_
_entity_poly.entity_id
_entity_poly.type
_entity_poly.pdbx_seq_one_letter_code
_entity_poly.pdbx_strand_id
1 'polypeptide(L)'
;LTALGMVIHKWTGMERIAVNLEGHGRESIHSDFDITRTVGWFTSQYPVVLTMEAASDISHQIKSIKEGLRKTPNKGIGFGLLKYLSENQEKSTFTLNPEISFNYLGQFDQDLENTAMQPSSYSSGGSESKQHVRSYVLDINGMISGGKLSLDINYSKKQYRRETIEQLAKGLQAGLQEVIEHCVTKGQSELTPSDIIFKGMTIETLDCIVQETKHIGEIENVYPLTPMQKGMLFHSLMNPQSEAYFEQTTFDVEGSMNIEAFVRSLEQLIQRHAIFRTNFLNVGNDEPLQIVYRNRKVDFHYEDLHEMEESSREEWMKKYTTEDKERGFNLAEDALMRMTILRIEAQMYRVIWSFHHILMDGWCIPLVTKEIFETYYAIQEQREPKLSVVT
;
A
#
# COMPACT_ATOMS: atom_id res chain seq x y z
N LEU A 1 6.50 -16.83 9.20
CA LEU A 1 6.02 -16.59 10.59
C LEU A 1 4.53 -16.90 10.75
N THR A 2 3.64 -16.53 9.83
CA THR A 2 2.22 -16.95 9.89
C THR A 2 2.05 -18.47 10.01
N ALA A 3 2.67 -19.25 9.12
CA ALA A 3 2.67 -20.71 9.20
C ALA A 3 3.21 -21.26 10.54
N LEU A 4 4.22 -20.60 11.13
CA LEU A 4 4.75 -20.98 12.46
C LEU A 4 3.70 -20.74 13.54
N GLY A 5 3.07 -19.56 13.55
CA GLY A 5 1.99 -19.24 14.49
C GLY A 5 0.83 -20.23 14.40
N MET A 6 0.33 -20.49 13.19
CA MET A 6 -0.78 -21.43 12.94
C MET A 6 -0.49 -22.82 13.50
N VAL A 7 0.72 -23.32 13.25
CA VAL A 7 1.11 -24.68 13.60
C VAL A 7 1.37 -24.82 15.10
N ILE A 8 2.00 -23.82 15.74
CA ILE A 8 2.19 -23.82 17.18
C ILE A 8 0.83 -23.67 17.90
N HIS A 9 -0.07 -22.83 17.40
CA HIS A 9 -1.43 -22.71 17.92
C HIS A 9 -2.18 -24.05 17.83
N LYS A 10 -2.15 -24.70 16.66
CA LYS A 10 -2.75 -26.04 16.48
C LYS A 10 -2.12 -27.11 17.38
N TRP A 11 -0.82 -27.02 17.64
CA TRP A 11 -0.09 -27.99 18.46
C TRP A 11 -0.33 -27.80 19.97
N THR A 12 -0.42 -26.57 20.44
CA THR A 12 -0.37 -26.22 21.87
C THR A 12 -1.64 -25.57 22.42
N GLY A 13 -2.52 -25.09 21.54
CA GLY A 13 -3.66 -24.24 21.89
C GLY A 13 -3.30 -22.79 22.25
N MET A 14 -2.01 -22.40 22.21
CA MET A 14 -1.60 -21.05 22.57
C MET A 14 -2.06 -20.03 21.52
N GLU A 15 -2.73 -18.97 21.95
CA GLU A 15 -3.13 -17.85 21.08
C GLU A 15 -2.04 -16.78 20.95
N ARG A 16 -1.20 -16.61 21.96
CA ARG A 16 -0.11 -15.63 21.97
C ARG A 16 1.22 -16.34 22.11
N ILE A 17 1.99 -16.37 21.02
CA ILE A 17 3.21 -17.15 20.93
C ILE A 17 4.39 -16.18 20.84
N ALA A 18 5.22 -16.15 21.89
CA ALA A 18 6.44 -15.36 21.90
C ALA A 18 7.55 -16.09 21.13
N VAL A 19 8.13 -15.41 20.14
CA VAL A 19 9.23 -15.91 19.30
C VAL A 19 10.38 -14.90 19.37
N ASN A 20 11.59 -15.38 19.62
CA ASN A 20 12.80 -14.59 19.43
C ASN A 20 13.12 -14.57 17.94
N LEU A 21 12.94 -13.43 17.28
CA LEU A 21 13.20 -13.27 15.85
C LEU A 21 14.61 -12.74 15.64
N GLU A 22 15.37 -13.42 14.79
CA GLU A 22 16.70 -12.97 14.36
C GLU A 22 16.61 -12.24 13.02
N GLY A 23 17.36 -11.16 12.91
CA GLY A 23 17.55 -10.39 11.69
C GLY A 23 19.03 -10.13 11.41
N HIS A 24 19.34 -9.69 10.20
CA HIS A 24 20.72 -9.39 9.80
C HIS A 24 21.35 -8.21 10.57
N GLY A 25 20.52 -7.35 11.20
CA GLY A 25 20.91 -6.18 12.00
C GLY A 25 21.76 -5.14 11.28
N ARG A 26 21.61 -5.06 9.96
CA ARG A 26 22.23 -4.05 9.08
C ARG A 26 21.21 -2.99 8.68
N GLU A 27 20.57 -2.40 9.69
CA GLU A 27 19.53 -1.39 9.50
C GLU A 27 20.15 0.00 9.42
N SER A 28 19.59 0.89 8.60
CA SER A 28 20.04 2.28 8.46
C SER A 28 19.63 3.12 9.68
N ILE A 29 20.35 2.97 10.79
CA ILE A 29 20.12 3.70 12.04
C ILE A 29 20.75 5.11 12.06
N HIS A 30 21.73 5.35 11.20
CA HIS A 30 22.38 6.66 11.00
C HIS A 30 22.81 6.79 9.54
N SER A 31 22.79 8.00 8.99
CA SER A 31 23.09 8.29 7.57
C SER A 31 24.57 8.05 7.18
N ASP A 32 25.45 7.93 8.17
CA ASP A 32 26.90 8.10 7.97
C ASP A 32 27.65 6.75 7.97
N PHE A 33 26.95 5.63 8.12
CA PHE A 33 27.55 4.30 8.16
C PHE A 33 27.06 3.44 7.00
N ASP A 34 27.98 3.10 6.10
CA ASP A 34 27.79 2.01 5.14
C ASP A 34 28.48 0.74 5.65
N ILE A 35 27.67 -0.22 6.09
CA ILE A 35 28.12 -1.54 6.55
C ILE A 35 27.75 -2.64 5.57
N THR A 36 27.41 -2.34 4.32
CA THR A 36 26.99 -3.35 3.33
C THR A 36 28.08 -4.39 3.05
N ARG A 37 29.35 -3.98 3.06
CA ARG A 37 30.51 -4.86 2.78
C ARG A 37 31.35 -5.22 4.00
N THR A 38 30.90 -4.84 5.20
CA THR A 38 31.65 -5.09 6.44
C THR A 38 31.39 -6.52 6.93
N VAL A 39 32.46 -7.26 7.19
CA VAL A 39 32.39 -8.58 7.83
C VAL A 39 32.38 -8.40 9.35
N GLY A 40 31.45 -9.05 10.03
CA GLY A 40 31.28 -8.96 11.47
C GLY A 40 29.99 -9.62 11.92
N TRP A 41 29.78 -9.70 13.23
CA TRP A 41 28.56 -10.23 13.81
C TRP A 41 27.56 -9.10 14.04
N PHE A 42 26.61 -8.97 13.11
CA PHE A 42 25.60 -7.90 13.12
C PHE A 42 24.20 -8.39 13.53
N THR A 43 24.03 -9.68 13.84
CA THR A 43 22.72 -10.28 14.12
C THR A 43 21.97 -9.50 15.19
N SER A 44 20.77 -9.01 14.84
CA SER A 44 19.84 -8.39 15.79
C SER A 44 18.83 -9.43 16.25
N GLN A 45 18.53 -9.46 17.55
CA GLN A 45 17.52 -10.35 18.12
C GLN A 45 16.50 -9.53 18.89
N TYR A 46 15.22 -9.83 18.70
CA TYR A 46 14.13 -9.17 19.42
C TYR A 46 12.91 -10.09 19.53
N PRO A 47 12.14 -9.97 20.63
CA PRO A 47 10.93 -10.75 20.78
C PRO A 47 9.81 -10.21 19.89
N VAL A 48 9.11 -11.12 19.22
CA VAL A 48 7.85 -10.88 18.51
C VAL A 48 6.77 -11.76 19.11
N VAL A 49 5.56 -11.24 19.27
CA VAL A 49 4.40 -12.01 19.69
C VAL A 49 3.53 -12.28 18.47
N LEU A 50 3.39 -13.55 18.11
CA LEU A 50 2.46 -14.01 17.09
C LEU A 50 1.11 -14.23 17.76
N THR A 51 0.10 -13.45 17.37
CA THR A 51 -1.27 -13.59 17.89
C THR A 51 -2.10 -14.37 16.88
N MET A 52 -2.64 -15.51 17.30
CA MET A 52 -3.49 -16.40 16.52
C MET A 52 -4.91 -16.36 17.07
N GLU A 53 -5.87 -16.07 16.20
CA GLU A 53 -7.30 -16.02 16.56
C GLU A 53 -7.98 -17.28 16.02
N ALA A 54 -8.74 -17.96 16.88
CA ALA A 54 -9.29 -19.29 16.57
C ALA A 54 -10.29 -19.33 15.39
N ALA A 55 -10.82 -18.18 14.96
CA ALA A 55 -11.84 -18.06 13.92
C ALA A 55 -11.43 -17.15 12.74
N SER A 56 -10.16 -16.73 12.67
CA SER A 56 -9.68 -15.89 11.56
C SER A 56 -9.35 -16.71 10.32
N ASP A 57 -9.68 -16.16 9.15
CA ASP A 57 -9.24 -16.75 7.89
C ASP A 57 -7.74 -16.54 7.66
N ILE A 58 -7.18 -17.27 6.70
CA ILE A 58 -5.75 -17.18 6.40
C ILE A 58 -5.32 -15.78 5.93
N SER A 59 -6.22 -15.03 5.26
CA SER A 59 -5.92 -13.66 4.81
C SER A 59 -5.69 -12.76 6.02
N HIS A 60 -6.62 -12.77 6.97
CA HIS A 60 -6.54 -12.00 8.21
C HIS A 60 -5.31 -12.37 9.03
N GLN A 61 -4.98 -13.67 9.12
CA GLN A 61 -3.75 -14.11 9.80
C GLN A 61 -2.47 -13.58 9.13
N ILE A 62 -2.40 -13.60 7.80
CA ILE A 62 -1.27 -13.03 7.05
C ILE A 62 -1.18 -11.52 7.29
N LYS A 63 -2.30 -10.79 7.17
CA LYS A 63 -2.36 -9.34 7.42
C LYS A 63 -1.96 -9.00 8.86
N SER A 64 -2.49 -9.71 9.85
CA SER A 64 -2.23 -9.49 11.27
C SER A 64 -0.74 -9.69 11.61
N ILE A 65 -0.12 -10.76 11.11
CA ILE A 65 1.32 -10.98 11.29
C ILE A 65 2.16 -9.94 10.53
N LYS A 66 1.78 -9.56 9.30
CA LYS A 66 2.44 -8.47 8.56
C LYS A 66 2.42 -7.17 9.37
N GLU A 67 1.25 -6.75 9.83
CA GLU A 67 1.08 -5.52 10.62
C GLU A 67 1.81 -5.58 11.97
N GLY A 68 1.77 -6.72 12.66
CA GLY A 68 2.52 -6.94 13.89
C GLY A 68 4.04 -6.74 13.71
N LEU A 69 4.60 -7.25 12.61
CA LEU A 69 6.01 -7.08 12.28
C LEU A 69 6.35 -5.65 11.85
N ARG A 70 5.48 -5.00 11.07
CA ARG A 70 5.68 -3.62 10.57
C ARG A 70 5.55 -2.57 11.66
N LYS A 71 4.83 -2.84 12.76
CA LYS A 71 4.82 -1.99 13.96
C LYS A 71 6.18 -1.90 14.65
N THR A 72 7.07 -2.87 14.44
CA THR A 72 8.40 -2.83 15.04
C THR A 72 9.32 -1.94 14.21
N PRO A 73 9.86 -0.84 14.77
CA PRO A 73 10.74 0.06 14.05
C PRO A 73 12.07 -0.62 13.72
N ASN A 74 12.61 -0.32 12.54
CA ASN A 74 13.95 -0.76 12.09
C ASN A 74 14.24 -2.24 12.37
N LYS A 75 13.27 -3.12 12.06
CA LYS A 75 13.34 -4.57 12.29
C LYS A 75 13.89 -4.96 13.67
N GLY A 76 13.49 -4.20 14.71
CA GLY A 76 13.77 -4.54 16.10
C GLY A 76 15.22 -4.36 16.57
N ILE A 77 16.12 -3.78 15.77
CA ILE A 77 17.52 -3.55 16.17
C ILE A 77 17.63 -2.76 17.49
N GLY A 78 16.69 -1.84 17.73
CA GLY A 78 16.63 -1.03 18.95
C GLY A 78 16.44 -1.84 20.24
N PHE A 79 15.88 -3.05 20.18
CA PHE A 79 15.67 -3.88 21.37
C PHE A 79 16.98 -4.22 22.07
N GLY A 80 17.96 -4.74 21.32
CA GLY A 80 19.29 -5.07 21.86
C GLY A 80 20.05 -3.82 22.32
N LEU A 81 19.95 -2.72 21.58
CA LEU A 81 20.58 -1.44 21.94
C LEU A 81 20.03 -0.93 23.29
N LEU A 82 18.72 -0.95 23.47
CA LEU A 82 18.07 -0.52 24.71
C LEU A 82 18.41 -1.44 25.88
N LYS A 83 18.41 -2.76 25.64
CA LYS A 83 18.64 -3.76 26.67
C LYS A 83 20.09 -3.80 27.16
N TYR A 84 21.05 -3.64 26.27
CA TYR A 84 22.47 -3.89 26.58
C TYR A 84 23.34 -2.63 26.57
N LEU A 85 22.97 -1.57 25.84
CA LEU A 85 23.84 -0.40 25.62
C LEU A 85 23.27 0.92 26.15
N SER A 86 21.96 1.01 26.42
CA SER A 86 21.37 2.24 26.96
C SER A 86 21.84 2.50 28.39
N GLU A 87 22.05 3.78 28.74
CA GLU A 87 22.33 4.20 30.13
C GLU A 87 21.09 4.10 31.05
N ASN A 88 19.88 3.99 30.48
CA ASN A 88 18.62 3.92 31.22
C ASN A 88 18.08 2.48 31.40
N GLN A 89 18.97 1.48 31.53
CA GLN A 89 18.55 0.07 31.64
C GLN A 89 17.57 -0.16 32.79
N GLU A 90 17.75 0.53 33.92
CA GLU A 90 16.93 0.39 35.12
C GLU A 90 15.47 0.84 34.94
N LYS A 91 15.17 1.64 33.90
CA LYS A 91 13.80 2.09 33.61
C LYS A 91 13.01 1.11 32.74
N SER A 92 13.68 0.15 32.09
CA SER A 92 13.06 -0.75 31.11
C SER A 92 13.01 -2.19 31.62
N THR A 93 11.80 -2.72 31.85
CA THR A 93 11.62 -4.10 32.33
C THR A 93 11.54 -5.06 31.14
N PHE A 94 12.62 -5.80 30.87
CA PHE A 94 12.66 -6.83 29.81
C PHE A 94 12.24 -8.20 30.38
N THR A 95 10.94 -8.48 30.43
CA THR A 95 10.38 -9.70 31.05
C THR A 95 10.07 -10.83 30.07
N LEU A 96 10.02 -10.55 28.77
CA LEU A 96 9.65 -11.55 27.78
C LEU A 96 10.80 -12.54 27.53
N ASN A 97 10.54 -13.82 27.72
CA ASN A 97 11.50 -14.91 27.50
C ASN A 97 10.91 -15.91 26.47
N PRO A 98 11.09 -15.65 25.16
CA PRO A 98 10.63 -16.58 24.13
C PRO A 98 11.33 -17.94 24.24
N GLU A 99 10.57 -19.02 24.15
CA GLU A 99 11.11 -20.39 24.13
C GLU A 99 11.50 -20.85 22.72
N ILE A 100 11.01 -20.14 21.70
CA ILE A 100 11.24 -20.42 20.28
C ILE A 100 12.15 -19.34 19.71
N SER A 101 13.26 -19.73 19.08
CA SER A 101 14.03 -18.85 18.19
C SER A 101 13.69 -19.14 16.73
N PHE A 102 13.62 -18.09 15.92
CA PHE A 102 13.42 -18.19 14.47
C PHE A 102 14.43 -17.31 13.74
N ASN A 103 15.19 -17.91 12.83
CA ASN A 103 16.17 -17.24 12.00
C ASN A 103 16.00 -17.64 10.53
N TYR A 104 15.98 -16.67 9.62
CA TYR A 104 15.98 -16.90 8.18
C TYR A 104 17.22 -16.27 7.56
N LEU A 105 18.14 -17.11 7.11
CA LEU A 105 19.46 -16.73 6.62
C LEU A 105 19.45 -16.21 5.18
N GLY A 106 18.33 -16.34 4.46
CA GLY A 106 18.22 -15.92 3.06
C GLY A 106 18.59 -17.03 2.07
N GLN A 107 18.98 -16.60 0.87
CA GLN A 107 19.31 -17.47 -0.27
C GLN A 107 20.82 -17.46 -0.52
N PHE A 108 21.46 -18.62 -0.47
CA PHE A 108 22.91 -18.77 -0.66
C PHE A 108 23.31 -19.06 -2.11
N ASP A 109 22.36 -19.43 -2.96
CA ASP A 109 22.65 -19.85 -4.34
C ASP A 109 23.26 -18.72 -5.19
N GLN A 110 22.79 -17.47 -5.00
CA GLN A 110 23.21 -16.31 -5.79
C GLN A 110 24.70 -15.97 -5.59
N ASP A 111 25.25 -16.25 -4.40
CA ASP A 111 26.66 -15.99 -4.09
C ASP A 111 27.61 -17.04 -4.70
N LEU A 112 27.07 -18.20 -5.11
CA LEU A 112 27.82 -19.33 -5.66
C LEU A 112 27.74 -19.40 -7.19
N GLU A 113 26.69 -18.83 -7.79
CA GLU A 113 26.56 -18.69 -9.25
C GLU A 113 27.76 -17.91 -9.81
N ASN A 114 28.55 -18.56 -10.67
CA ASN A 114 29.81 -18.09 -11.28
C ASN A 114 31.10 -18.30 -10.49
N THR A 115 31.12 -19.18 -9.49
CA THR A 115 32.38 -19.59 -8.82
C THR A 115 32.83 -20.99 -9.24
N ALA A 116 34.15 -21.22 -9.27
CA ALA A 116 34.73 -22.55 -9.51
C ALA A 116 34.68 -23.47 -8.27
N MET A 117 34.18 -22.96 -7.14
CA MET A 117 34.08 -23.67 -5.87
C MET A 117 32.65 -24.11 -5.65
N GLN A 118 32.47 -25.28 -5.03
CA GLN A 118 31.15 -25.81 -4.68
C GLN A 118 31.13 -26.22 -3.20
N PRO A 119 29.95 -26.18 -2.55
CA PRO A 119 29.79 -26.72 -1.22
C PRO A 119 30.22 -28.19 -1.17
N SER A 120 31.07 -28.53 -0.20
CA SER A 120 31.49 -29.91 0.02
C SER A 120 30.32 -30.74 0.55
N SER A 121 30.17 -31.98 0.07
CA SER A 121 29.22 -32.95 0.63
C SER A 121 29.66 -33.51 1.98
N TYR A 122 30.90 -33.24 2.41
CA TYR A 122 31.43 -33.69 3.69
C TYR A 122 30.95 -32.79 4.84
N SER A 123 30.57 -33.42 5.95
CA SER A 123 30.16 -32.70 7.15
C SER A 123 31.31 -31.89 7.75
N SER A 124 31.02 -30.66 8.19
CA SER A 124 31.91 -29.81 8.98
C SER A 124 32.01 -30.22 10.45
N GLY A 125 31.27 -31.24 10.88
CA GLY A 125 31.17 -31.64 12.29
C GLY A 125 30.25 -30.71 13.10
N GLY A 126 30.31 -30.81 14.42
CA GLY A 126 29.53 -29.96 15.32
C GLY A 126 30.15 -28.56 15.43
N SER A 127 29.34 -27.53 15.27
CA SER A 127 29.73 -26.12 15.40
C SER A 127 29.76 -25.62 16.84
N GLU A 128 29.21 -26.39 17.79
CA GLU A 128 29.07 -26.00 19.20
C GLU A 128 29.69 -27.04 20.15
N SER A 129 30.05 -26.56 21.34
CA SER A 129 30.49 -27.42 22.43
C SER A 129 29.36 -28.35 22.90
N LYS A 130 29.68 -29.61 23.20
CA LYS A 130 28.73 -30.56 23.81
C LYS A 130 28.25 -30.15 25.21
N GLN A 131 28.95 -29.20 25.84
CA GLN A 131 28.60 -28.63 27.15
C GLN A 131 27.83 -27.31 27.03
N HIS A 132 27.55 -26.84 25.80
CA HIS A 132 26.80 -25.60 25.59
C HIS A 132 25.38 -25.73 26.17
N VAL A 133 24.98 -24.73 26.96
CA VAL A 133 23.63 -24.63 27.51
C VAL A 133 22.75 -23.96 26.47
N ARG A 134 21.72 -24.67 26.02
CA ARG A 134 20.79 -24.17 25.00
C ARG A 134 20.04 -22.93 25.50
N SER A 135 20.04 -21.87 24.68
CA SER A 135 19.30 -20.64 24.96
C SER A 135 17.80 -20.76 24.71
N TYR A 136 17.39 -21.64 23.78
CA TYR A 136 16.00 -21.82 23.36
C TYR A 136 15.58 -23.29 23.38
N VAL A 137 14.29 -23.52 23.65
CA VAL A 137 13.66 -24.85 23.67
C VAL A 137 13.60 -25.41 22.26
N LEU A 138 13.10 -24.59 21.32
CA LEU A 138 13.10 -24.85 19.89
C LEU A 138 13.88 -23.74 19.18
N ASP A 139 14.81 -24.13 18.34
CA ASP A 139 15.59 -23.20 17.51
C ASP A 139 15.39 -23.57 16.04
N ILE A 140 14.74 -22.67 15.30
CA ILE A 140 14.27 -22.90 13.93
C ILE A 140 15.10 -22.03 12.99
N ASN A 141 15.90 -22.67 12.13
CA ASN A 141 16.75 -22.00 11.15
C ASN A 141 16.27 -22.31 9.74
N GLY A 142 16.15 -21.28 8.89
CA GLY A 142 15.72 -21.40 7.51
C GLY A 142 16.72 -20.85 6.52
N MET A 143 16.88 -21.52 5.39
CA MET A 143 17.70 -21.06 4.27
C MET A 143 17.19 -21.61 2.95
N ILE A 144 17.52 -20.94 1.84
CA ILE A 144 17.33 -21.47 0.48
C ILE A 144 18.69 -21.91 -0.06
N SER A 145 18.76 -23.18 -0.47
CA SER A 145 19.92 -23.77 -1.13
C SER A 145 19.47 -24.77 -2.19
N GLY A 146 20.10 -24.73 -3.37
CA GLY A 146 19.73 -25.52 -4.54
C GLY A 146 18.29 -25.27 -4.98
N GLY A 147 17.80 -24.03 -4.86
CA GLY A 147 16.42 -23.64 -5.18
C GLY A 147 15.36 -24.25 -4.25
N LYS A 148 15.75 -24.81 -3.10
CA LYS A 148 14.84 -25.41 -2.12
C LYS A 148 14.96 -24.71 -0.77
N LEU A 149 13.82 -24.37 -0.19
CA LEU A 149 13.74 -23.92 1.20
C LEU A 149 13.94 -25.12 2.14
N SER A 150 14.93 -25.02 3.03
CA SER A 150 15.13 -25.94 4.15
C SER A 150 14.81 -25.22 5.46
N LEU A 151 14.14 -25.91 6.37
CA LEU A 151 13.86 -25.46 7.74
C LEU A 151 14.34 -26.53 8.72
N ASP A 152 15.37 -26.21 9.49
CA ASP A 152 15.94 -27.08 10.50
C ASP A 152 15.39 -26.72 11.88
N ILE A 153 14.84 -27.71 12.59
CA ILE A 153 14.32 -27.55 13.95
C ILE A 153 15.29 -28.23 14.92
N ASN A 154 16.08 -27.42 15.63
CA ASN A 154 16.98 -27.87 16.68
C ASN A 154 16.24 -27.97 18.01
N TYR A 155 16.31 -29.14 18.66
CA TYR A 155 15.63 -29.41 19.92
C TYR A 155 16.42 -30.36 20.82
N SER A 156 16.07 -30.39 22.11
CA SER A 156 16.65 -31.34 23.07
C SER A 156 15.90 -32.67 23.06
N LYS A 157 16.62 -33.78 22.80
CA LYS A 157 16.08 -35.15 22.93
C LYS A 157 15.69 -35.52 24.37
N LYS A 158 16.12 -34.74 25.37
CA LYS A 158 15.69 -34.90 26.77
C LYS A 158 14.33 -34.26 27.04
N GLN A 159 13.88 -33.34 26.20
CA GLN A 159 12.60 -32.63 26.33
C GLN A 159 11.54 -33.18 25.36
N TYR A 160 11.91 -33.47 24.12
CA TYR A 160 10.98 -33.94 23.10
C TYR A 160 11.37 -35.29 22.49
N ARG A 161 10.33 -36.05 22.17
CA ARG A 161 10.45 -37.23 21.30
C ARG A 161 10.59 -36.78 19.86
N ARG A 162 11.28 -37.59 19.05
CA ARG A 162 11.51 -37.29 17.63
C ARG A 162 10.20 -37.19 16.86
N GLU A 163 9.25 -38.07 17.16
CA GLU A 163 7.95 -38.14 16.50
C GLU A 163 7.14 -36.85 16.72
N THR A 164 7.26 -36.22 17.89
CA THR A 164 6.61 -34.94 18.20
C THR A 164 7.14 -33.82 17.31
N ILE A 165 8.47 -33.75 17.12
CA ILE A 165 9.09 -32.71 16.29
C ILE A 165 8.88 -33.00 14.80
N GLU A 166 8.83 -34.27 14.38
CA GLU A 166 8.46 -34.62 13.01
C GLU A 166 7.01 -34.23 12.67
N GLN A 167 6.08 -34.36 13.63
CA GLN A 167 4.71 -33.85 13.47
C GLN A 167 4.71 -32.31 13.36
N LEU A 168 5.49 -31.62 14.18
CA LEU A 168 5.66 -30.17 14.10
C LEU A 168 6.22 -29.73 12.74
N ALA A 169 7.27 -30.40 12.25
CA ALA A 169 7.89 -30.12 10.96
C ALA A 169 6.93 -30.34 9.79
N LYS A 170 6.18 -31.46 9.80
CA LYS A 170 5.12 -31.72 8.80
C LYS A 170 4.02 -30.67 8.85
N GLY A 171 3.62 -30.26 10.05
CA GLY A 171 2.68 -29.17 10.27
C GLY A 171 3.18 -27.86 9.66
N LEU A 172 4.44 -27.50 9.92
CA LEU A 172 5.07 -26.28 9.39
C LEU A 172 5.16 -26.30 7.87
N GLN A 173 5.52 -27.44 7.28
CA GLN A 173 5.51 -27.62 5.83
C GLN A 173 4.10 -27.43 5.24
N ALA A 174 3.09 -28.08 5.82
CA ALA A 174 1.71 -27.97 5.34
C ALA A 174 1.16 -26.54 5.50
N GLY A 175 1.38 -25.89 6.64
CA GLY A 175 0.96 -24.51 6.85
C GLY A 175 1.68 -23.52 5.94
N LEU A 176 2.93 -23.78 5.58
CA LEU A 176 3.63 -22.95 4.59
C LEU A 176 3.05 -23.14 3.19
N GLN A 177 2.73 -24.38 2.79
CA GLN A 177 2.07 -24.67 1.52
C GLN A 177 0.70 -23.98 1.43
N GLU A 178 -0.08 -24.02 2.51
CA GLU A 178 -1.38 -23.36 2.61
C GLU A 178 -1.26 -21.83 2.40
N VAL A 179 -0.29 -21.18 3.06
CA VAL A 179 -0.01 -19.75 2.88
C VAL A 179 0.42 -19.44 1.43
N ILE A 180 1.26 -20.28 0.84
CA ILE A 180 1.71 -20.09 -0.55
C ILE A 180 0.54 -20.22 -1.51
N GLU A 181 -0.28 -21.26 -1.37
CA GLU A 181 -1.45 -21.50 -2.22
C GLU A 181 -2.45 -20.34 -2.13
N HIS A 182 -2.71 -19.83 -0.94
CA HIS A 182 -3.54 -18.64 -0.74
C HIS A 182 -2.97 -17.41 -1.47
N CYS A 183 -1.67 -17.12 -1.30
CA CYS A 183 -1.05 -15.96 -1.93
C CYS A 183 -1.00 -16.07 -3.47
N VAL A 184 -0.84 -17.27 -4.02
CA VAL A 184 -0.83 -17.50 -5.47
C VAL A 184 -2.24 -17.39 -6.07
N THR A 185 -3.27 -17.79 -5.33
CA THR A 185 -4.67 -17.74 -5.77
C THR A 185 -5.30 -16.35 -5.65
N LYS A 186 -4.80 -15.49 -4.74
CA LYS A 186 -5.09 -14.06 -4.67
C LYS A 186 -4.50 -13.34 -5.89
N GLY A 187 -5.25 -13.29 -7.00
CA GLY A 187 -4.84 -12.61 -8.23
C GLY A 187 -4.60 -11.09 -8.11
N GLN A 188 -4.91 -10.47 -6.97
CA GLN A 188 -4.64 -9.08 -6.64
C GLN A 188 -4.09 -8.96 -5.22
N SER A 189 -3.17 -8.01 -5.03
CA SER A 189 -2.65 -7.65 -3.71
C SER A 189 -3.72 -6.99 -2.86
N GLU A 190 -3.80 -7.36 -1.58
CA GLU A 190 -4.66 -6.67 -0.61
C GLU A 190 -3.87 -5.61 0.15
N LEU A 191 -4.50 -4.46 0.36
CA LEU A 191 -3.94 -3.41 1.20
C LEU A 191 -4.00 -3.81 2.67
N THR A 192 -3.00 -3.37 3.42
CA THR A 192 -3.01 -3.39 4.89
C THR A 192 -2.67 -2.00 5.44
N PRO A 193 -2.97 -1.72 6.73
CA PRO A 193 -2.72 -0.41 7.32
C PRO A 193 -1.27 0.12 7.20
N SER A 194 -0.28 -0.76 7.08
CA SER A 194 1.11 -0.35 6.85
C SER A 194 1.42 0.10 5.42
N ASP A 195 0.55 -0.15 4.45
CA ASP A 195 0.71 0.27 3.05
C ASP A 195 0.16 1.68 2.78
N ILE A 196 -0.67 2.21 3.69
CA ILE A 196 -1.31 3.53 3.55
C ILE A 196 -0.64 4.59 4.42
N ILE A 197 -0.88 5.86 4.09
CA ILE A 197 -0.32 6.99 4.83
C ILE A 197 -1.09 7.27 6.12
N PHE A 198 -2.42 7.13 6.11
CA PHE A 198 -3.23 7.33 7.29
C PHE A 198 -2.83 6.37 8.43
N LYS A 199 -2.55 6.93 9.61
CA LYS A 199 -2.08 6.19 10.79
C LYS A 199 -3.24 5.85 11.71
N GLY A 200 -3.15 4.71 12.38
CA GLY A 200 -4.17 4.26 13.34
C GLY A 200 -5.32 3.46 12.72
N MET A 201 -5.29 3.21 11.40
CA MET A 201 -6.30 2.34 10.76
C MET A 201 -6.16 0.89 11.23
N THR A 202 -7.30 0.25 11.52
CA THR A 202 -7.37 -1.20 11.77
C THR A 202 -7.54 -1.96 10.46
N ILE A 203 -7.24 -3.26 10.48
CA ILE A 203 -7.43 -4.13 9.31
C ILE A 203 -8.92 -4.18 8.96
N GLU A 204 -9.78 -4.27 9.96
CA GLU A 204 -11.23 -4.40 9.83
C GLU A 204 -11.85 -3.14 9.21
N THR A 205 -11.42 -1.96 9.65
CA THR A 205 -11.90 -0.68 9.08
C THR A 205 -11.43 -0.53 7.64
N LEU A 206 -10.17 -0.86 7.34
CA LEU A 206 -9.66 -0.80 5.96
C LEU A 206 -10.41 -1.77 5.04
N ASP A 207 -10.63 -3.00 5.47
CA ASP A 207 -11.36 -4.01 4.69
C ASP A 207 -12.82 -3.57 4.45
N CYS A 208 -13.45 -2.89 5.41
CA CYS A 208 -14.77 -2.29 5.24
C CYS A 208 -14.77 -1.20 4.17
N ILE A 209 -13.82 -0.25 4.22
CA ILE A 209 -13.68 0.82 3.21
C ILE A 209 -13.45 0.23 1.83
N VAL A 210 -12.52 -0.73 1.71
CA VAL A 210 -12.21 -1.42 0.45
C VAL A 210 -13.46 -2.07 -0.13
N GLN A 211 -14.27 -2.72 0.71
CA GLN A 211 -15.48 -3.39 0.27
C GLN A 211 -16.60 -2.42 -0.14
N GLU A 212 -16.82 -1.34 0.62
CA GLU A 212 -17.83 -0.32 0.33
C GLU A 212 -17.51 0.44 -0.96
N THR A 213 -16.23 0.74 -1.19
CA THR A 213 -15.76 1.54 -2.34
C THR A 213 -15.33 0.72 -3.55
N LYS A 214 -15.43 -0.62 -3.49
CA LYS A 214 -15.00 -1.53 -4.55
C LYS A 214 -15.59 -1.22 -5.92
N HIS A 215 -16.83 -0.71 -5.95
CA HIS A 215 -17.54 -0.35 -7.17
C HIS A 215 -16.96 0.90 -7.87
N ILE A 216 -16.22 1.73 -7.12
CA ILE A 216 -15.58 2.95 -7.60
C ILE A 216 -14.22 2.64 -8.23
N GLY A 217 -13.41 1.83 -7.55
CA GLY A 217 -12.10 1.42 -8.03
C GLY A 217 -11.23 0.74 -6.97
N GLU A 218 -10.02 0.35 -7.37
CA GLU A 218 -9.01 -0.17 -6.44
C GLU A 218 -8.36 1.00 -5.68
N ILE A 219 -8.32 0.92 -4.36
CA ILE A 219 -7.66 1.93 -3.52
C ILE A 219 -6.14 1.87 -3.74
N GLU A 220 -5.52 3.03 -3.93
CA GLU A 220 -4.08 3.22 -3.93
C GLU A 220 -3.57 3.62 -2.56
N ASN A 221 -4.26 4.57 -1.89
CA ASN A 221 -3.82 5.12 -0.62
C ASN A 221 -4.97 5.84 0.11
N VAL A 222 -4.77 6.11 1.40
CA VAL A 222 -5.72 6.81 2.26
C VAL A 222 -4.99 7.90 3.05
N TYR A 223 -5.57 9.11 3.07
CA TYR A 223 -5.01 10.28 3.75
C TYR A 223 -6.02 10.95 4.68
N PRO A 224 -5.57 11.63 5.74
CA PRO A 224 -6.43 12.56 6.46
C PRO A 224 -6.76 13.77 5.56
N LEU A 225 -7.92 14.40 5.77
CA LEU A 225 -8.24 15.67 5.12
C LEU A 225 -7.45 16.82 5.74
N THR A 226 -7.08 17.80 4.91
CA THR A 226 -6.61 19.10 5.41
C THR A 226 -7.72 19.85 6.15
N PRO A 227 -7.42 20.79 7.07
CA PRO A 227 -8.44 21.55 7.78
C PRO A 227 -9.43 22.26 6.85
N MET A 228 -8.97 22.78 5.72
CA MET A 228 -9.83 23.44 4.73
C MET A 228 -10.77 22.43 4.05
N GLN A 229 -10.25 21.28 3.61
CA GLN A 229 -11.08 20.23 3.02
C GLN A 229 -12.13 19.71 4.01
N LYS A 230 -11.79 19.58 5.31
CA LYS A 230 -12.76 19.21 6.35
C LYS A 230 -13.90 20.22 6.43
N GLY A 231 -13.59 21.53 6.39
CA GLY A 231 -14.58 22.60 6.38
C GLY A 231 -15.49 22.55 5.15
N MET A 232 -14.91 22.39 3.96
CA MET A 232 -15.68 22.27 2.71
C MET A 232 -16.59 21.03 2.71
N LEU A 233 -16.06 19.87 3.14
CA LEU A 233 -16.83 18.64 3.24
C LEU A 233 -18.00 18.80 4.21
N PHE A 234 -17.75 19.34 5.41
CA PHE A 234 -18.79 19.58 6.40
C PHE A 234 -19.89 20.50 5.86
N HIS A 235 -19.52 21.62 5.23
CA HIS A 235 -20.49 22.53 4.64
C HIS A 235 -21.29 21.89 3.50
N SER A 236 -20.64 21.08 2.65
CA SER A 236 -21.30 20.34 1.56
C SER A 236 -22.31 19.31 2.10
N LEU A 237 -21.98 18.64 3.22
CA LEU A 237 -22.90 17.70 3.88
C LEU A 237 -24.09 18.40 4.56
N MET A 238 -23.89 19.60 5.11
CA MET A 238 -24.96 20.37 5.77
C MET A 238 -25.86 21.10 4.77
N ASN A 239 -25.32 21.53 3.63
CA ASN A 239 -26.06 22.23 2.59
C ASN A 239 -25.81 21.59 1.21
N PRO A 240 -26.37 20.40 0.92
CA PRO A 240 -26.10 19.68 -0.33
C PRO A 240 -26.50 20.44 -1.60
N GLN A 241 -27.42 21.40 -1.50
CA GLN A 241 -27.86 22.25 -2.61
C GLN A 241 -26.98 23.50 -2.80
N SER A 242 -25.96 23.70 -1.97
CA SER A 242 -25.10 24.87 -2.06
C SER A 242 -24.12 24.76 -3.21
N GLU A 243 -24.11 25.77 -4.08
CA GLU A 243 -23.11 25.91 -5.15
C GLU A 243 -21.77 26.50 -4.67
N ALA A 244 -21.57 26.71 -3.36
CA ALA A 244 -20.45 27.49 -2.82
C ALA A 244 -19.05 26.97 -3.19
N TYR A 245 -18.94 25.67 -3.52
CA TYR A 245 -17.68 25.03 -3.90
C TYR A 245 -17.75 24.36 -5.28
N PHE A 246 -18.81 24.65 -6.04
CA PHE A 246 -18.92 24.20 -7.41
C PHE A 246 -18.30 25.24 -8.32
N GLU A 247 -17.19 24.88 -8.97
CA GLU A 247 -16.50 25.75 -9.91
C GLU A 247 -16.79 25.30 -11.34
N GLN A 248 -17.10 26.26 -12.20
CA GLN A 248 -17.35 26.03 -13.62
C GLN A 248 -16.71 27.13 -14.44
N THR A 249 -15.76 26.74 -15.27
CA THR A 249 -15.05 27.64 -16.18
C THR A 249 -15.41 27.29 -17.61
N THR A 250 -15.69 28.31 -18.42
CA THR A 250 -15.96 28.15 -19.86
C THR A 250 -14.95 28.95 -20.66
N PHE A 251 -14.36 28.35 -21.69
CA PHE A 251 -13.46 29.04 -22.61
C PHE A 251 -13.58 28.45 -24.02
N ASP A 252 -13.32 29.29 -25.02
CA ASP A 252 -13.37 28.90 -26.42
C ASP A 252 -11.94 28.58 -26.92
N VAL A 253 -11.85 27.55 -27.75
CA VAL A 253 -10.62 27.11 -28.42
C VAL A 253 -10.83 27.23 -29.92
N GLU A 254 -10.02 28.07 -30.55
CA GLU A 254 -10.00 28.28 -32.00
C GLU A 254 -9.02 27.33 -32.68
N GLY A 255 -9.39 26.82 -33.85
CA GLY A 255 -8.62 25.87 -34.65
C GLY A 255 -9.17 24.45 -34.59
N SER A 256 -8.38 23.50 -35.09
CA SER A 256 -8.78 22.08 -35.17
C SER A 256 -8.40 21.34 -33.90
N MET A 257 -9.34 20.62 -33.29
CA MET A 257 -9.09 19.82 -32.10
C MET A 257 -9.20 18.33 -32.39
N ASN A 258 -8.19 17.54 -32.00
CA ASN A 258 -8.27 16.09 -32.00
C ASN A 258 -8.85 15.61 -30.65
N ILE A 259 -10.14 15.30 -30.64
CA ILE A 259 -10.85 14.92 -29.40
C ILE A 259 -10.24 13.68 -28.75
N GLU A 260 -9.81 12.69 -29.52
CA GLU A 260 -9.20 11.47 -28.98
C GLU A 260 -7.87 11.76 -28.27
N ALA A 261 -7.00 12.56 -28.89
CA ALA A 261 -5.75 12.99 -28.26
C ALA A 261 -6.00 13.83 -27.00
N PHE A 262 -7.06 14.64 -27.00
CA PHE A 262 -7.43 15.44 -25.84
C PHE A 262 -7.90 14.56 -24.68
N VAL A 263 -8.77 13.59 -24.91
CA VAL A 263 -9.22 12.63 -23.88
C VAL A 263 -8.03 11.87 -23.29
N ARG A 264 -7.10 11.41 -24.13
CA ARG A 264 -5.87 10.74 -23.67
C ARG A 264 -4.98 11.65 -22.82
N SER A 265 -4.92 12.95 -23.14
CA SER A 265 -4.18 13.92 -22.31
C SER A 265 -4.81 14.10 -20.93
N LEU A 266 -6.14 14.09 -20.85
CA LEU A 266 -6.90 14.20 -19.60
C LEU A 266 -6.76 12.94 -18.74
N GLU A 267 -6.77 11.76 -19.35
CA GLU A 267 -6.48 10.48 -18.69
C GLU A 267 -5.08 10.48 -18.06
N GLN A 268 -4.07 10.98 -18.77
CA GLN A 268 -2.71 11.07 -18.24
C GLN A 268 -2.60 12.04 -17.06
N LEU A 269 -3.27 13.20 -17.12
CA LEU A 269 -3.34 14.15 -16.01
C LEU A 269 -3.96 13.47 -14.77
N ILE A 270 -5.10 12.80 -14.93
CA ILE A 270 -5.80 12.12 -13.83
C ILE A 270 -4.95 11.01 -13.24
N GLN A 271 -4.25 10.23 -14.07
CA GLN A 271 -3.34 9.20 -13.57
C GLN A 271 -2.17 9.81 -12.77
N ARG A 272 -1.64 10.93 -13.25
CA ARG A 272 -0.47 11.60 -12.67
C ARG A 272 -0.76 12.33 -11.36
N HIS A 273 -1.95 12.94 -11.23
CA HIS A 273 -2.33 13.71 -10.04
C HIS A 273 -3.38 12.97 -9.22
N ALA A 274 -2.94 12.40 -8.10
CA ALA A 274 -3.78 11.60 -7.20
C ALA A 274 -5.10 12.29 -6.82
N ILE A 275 -5.09 13.61 -6.65
CA ILE A 275 -6.25 14.41 -6.23
C ILE A 275 -7.46 14.25 -7.18
N PHE A 276 -7.25 14.10 -8.49
CA PHE A 276 -8.35 13.89 -9.44
C PHE A 276 -8.93 12.47 -9.39
N ARG A 277 -8.28 11.55 -8.68
CA ARG A 277 -8.74 10.20 -8.38
C ARG A 277 -9.12 10.04 -6.91
N THR A 278 -9.41 11.14 -6.21
CA THR A 278 -9.74 11.13 -4.78
C THR A 278 -11.23 11.33 -4.53
N ASN A 279 -11.80 10.52 -3.63
CA ASN A 279 -13.08 10.81 -2.99
C ASN A 279 -12.92 11.07 -1.50
N PHE A 280 -13.96 11.65 -0.90
CA PHE A 280 -13.98 12.05 0.50
C PHE A 280 -15.11 11.29 1.21
N LEU A 281 -14.74 10.40 2.12
CA LEU A 281 -15.69 9.51 2.80
C LEU A 281 -15.62 9.71 4.31
N ASN A 282 -16.78 9.67 4.96
CA ASN A 282 -16.88 9.49 6.40
C ASN A 282 -16.87 7.99 6.69
N VAL A 283 -15.86 7.52 7.41
CA VAL A 283 -15.75 6.10 7.77
C VAL A 283 -16.15 5.94 9.24
N GLY A 284 -17.31 5.35 9.49
CA GLY A 284 -17.82 5.12 10.86
C GLY A 284 -18.00 6.42 11.66
N ASN A 285 -17.62 6.38 12.95
CA ASN A 285 -17.64 7.54 13.87
C ASN A 285 -16.31 8.32 13.90
N ASP A 286 -15.38 8.01 13.00
CA ASP A 286 -14.05 8.61 12.94
C ASP A 286 -14.02 9.87 12.05
N GLU A 287 -12.82 10.43 11.87
CA GLU A 287 -12.62 11.59 11.00
C GLU A 287 -12.81 11.26 9.51
N PRO A 288 -13.26 12.23 8.69
CA PRO A 288 -13.34 12.03 7.24
C PRO A 288 -11.96 11.70 6.66
N LEU A 289 -11.95 10.88 5.61
CA LEU A 289 -10.75 10.40 4.93
C LEU A 289 -10.78 10.72 3.43
N GLN A 290 -9.61 10.95 2.86
CA GLN A 290 -9.37 11.01 1.43
C GLN A 290 -9.02 9.61 0.94
N ILE A 291 -9.83 9.04 0.05
CA ILE A 291 -9.60 7.74 -0.56
C ILE A 291 -9.11 7.97 -1.98
N VAL A 292 -7.84 7.64 -2.24
CA VAL A 292 -7.21 7.75 -3.56
C VAL A 292 -7.34 6.41 -4.27
N TYR A 293 -7.89 6.38 -5.48
CA TYR A 293 -8.07 5.16 -6.27
C TYR A 293 -7.00 5.04 -7.36
N ARG A 294 -6.36 3.88 -7.54
CA ARG A 294 -5.28 3.64 -8.53
C ARG A 294 -5.58 4.13 -9.94
N ASN A 295 -6.83 3.97 -10.36
CA ASN A 295 -7.34 4.42 -11.64
C ASN A 295 -8.73 5.00 -11.41
N ARG A 296 -9.07 6.06 -12.14
CA ARG A 296 -10.43 6.61 -12.19
C ARG A 296 -10.79 6.95 -13.62
N LYS A 297 -11.99 6.58 -14.05
CA LYS A 297 -12.50 6.95 -15.36
C LYS A 297 -12.72 8.46 -15.40
N VAL A 298 -12.30 9.08 -16.50
CA VAL A 298 -12.57 10.48 -16.80
C VAL A 298 -14.06 10.68 -17.09
N ASP A 299 -14.70 11.67 -16.46
CA ASP A 299 -16.03 12.12 -16.85
C ASP A 299 -15.87 13.18 -17.96
N PHE A 300 -16.00 12.73 -19.20
CA PHE A 300 -15.81 13.53 -20.41
C PHE A 300 -17.01 13.40 -21.34
N HIS A 301 -17.48 14.52 -21.88
CA HIS A 301 -18.55 14.57 -22.88
C HIS A 301 -18.12 15.40 -24.10
N TYR A 302 -18.41 14.90 -25.29
CA TYR A 302 -18.23 15.63 -26.54
C TYR A 302 -19.54 15.63 -27.32
N GLU A 303 -19.91 16.79 -27.84
CA GLU A 303 -21.08 16.95 -28.70
C GLU A 303 -20.75 17.89 -29.86
N ASP A 304 -21.23 17.57 -31.06
CA ASP A 304 -21.06 18.42 -32.24
C ASP A 304 -22.33 19.22 -32.51
N LEU A 305 -22.26 20.54 -32.28
CA LEU A 305 -23.37 21.48 -32.43
C LEU A 305 -23.21 22.39 -33.65
N HIS A 306 -22.19 22.19 -34.49
CA HIS A 306 -21.85 23.18 -35.53
C HIS A 306 -22.89 23.27 -36.66
N GLU A 307 -23.71 22.24 -36.85
CA GLU A 307 -24.82 22.23 -37.81
C GLU A 307 -26.13 22.77 -37.22
N MET A 308 -26.17 23.06 -35.92
CA MET A 308 -27.36 23.64 -35.27
C MET A 308 -27.51 25.12 -35.60
N GLU A 309 -28.75 25.58 -35.67
CA GLU A 309 -29.04 27.01 -35.73
C GLU A 309 -28.48 27.71 -34.49
N GLU A 310 -27.90 28.90 -34.67
CA GLU A 310 -27.26 29.67 -33.60
C GLU A 310 -28.13 29.84 -32.35
N SER A 311 -29.41 30.16 -32.53
CA SER A 311 -30.39 30.32 -31.45
C SER A 311 -30.59 29.04 -30.64
N SER A 312 -30.70 27.90 -31.32
CA SER A 312 -30.87 26.57 -30.71
C SER A 312 -29.58 26.10 -30.03
N ARG A 313 -28.43 26.41 -30.62
CA ARG A 313 -27.09 26.12 -30.06
C ARG A 313 -26.87 26.88 -28.75
N GLU A 314 -27.23 28.16 -28.68
CA GLU A 314 -27.16 28.96 -27.46
C GLU A 314 -28.07 28.44 -26.34
N GLU A 315 -29.31 28.09 -26.68
CA GLU A 315 -30.26 27.50 -25.72
C GLU A 315 -29.74 26.16 -25.17
N TRP A 316 -29.21 25.32 -26.05
CA TRP A 316 -28.60 24.03 -25.67
C TRP A 316 -27.44 24.25 -24.70
N MET A 317 -26.50 25.14 -25.02
CA MET A 317 -25.33 25.43 -24.17
C MET A 317 -25.73 25.97 -22.80
N LYS A 318 -26.70 26.89 -22.77
CA LYS A 318 -27.21 27.45 -21.52
C LYS A 318 -27.87 26.36 -20.68
N LYS A 319 -28.71 25.53 -21.29
CA LYS A 319 -29.38 24.42 -20.63
C LYS A 319 -28.36 23.44 -20.03
N TYR A 320 -27.39 23.00 -20.83
CA TYR A 320 -26.34 22.10 -20.38
C TYR A 320 -25.57 22.65 -19.18
N THR A 321 -25.16 23.92 -19.27
CA THR A 321 -24.40 24.60 -18.20
C THR A 321 -25.19 24.66 -16.89
N THR A 322 -26.50 24.93 -16.96
CA THR A 322 -27.40 24.93 -15.80
C THR A 322 -27.63 23.53 -15.23
N GLU A 323 -27.94 22.55 -16.08
CA GLU A 323 -28.16 21.16 -15.65
C GLU A 323 -26.89 20.56 -15.02
N ASP A 324 -25.71 20.90 -15.55
CA ASP A 324 -24.43 20.51 -15.00
C ASP A 324 -24.22 21.09 -13.60
N LYS A 325 -24.52 22.36 -13.40
CA LYS A 325 -24.48 23.01 -12.08
C LYS A 325 -25.43 22.36 -11.08
N GLU A 326 -26.67 22.12 -11.50
CA GLU A 326 -27.71 21.49 -10.67
C GLU A 326 -27.38 20.04 -10.32
N ARG A 327 -26.70 19.32 -11.22
CA ARG A 327 -26.20 17.95 -10.97
C ARG A 327 -25.20 17.92 -9.81
N GLY A 328 -24.38 18.95 -9.63
CA GLY A 328 -23.39 19.02 -8.55
C GLY A 328 -22.38 17.86 -8.57
N PHE A 329 -21.81 17.52 -7.41
CA PHE A 329 -20.94 16.36 -7.24
C PHE A 329 -21.25 15.64 -5.91
N ASN A 330 -21.38 14.32 -5.95
CA ASN A 330 -21.29 13.48 -4.76
C ASN A 330 -19.82 13.25 -4.39
N LEU A 331 -19.34 13.93 -3.34
CA LEU A 331 -17.94 13.87 -2.90
C LEU A 331 -17.45 12.45 -2.55
N ALA A 332 -18.36 11.54 -2.18
CA ALA A 332 -18.03 10.17 -1.83
C ALA A 332 -17.88 9.24 -3.04
N GLU A 333 -18.50 9.55 -4.18
CA GLU A 333 -18.69 8.59 -5.29
C GLU A 333 -18.33 9.11 -6.68
N ASP A 334 -18.45 10.42 -6.94
CA ASP A 334 -18.28 10.96 -8.29
C ASP A 334 -16.81 11.20 -8.64
N ALA A 335 -16.52 11.25 -9.94
CA ALA A 335 -15.33 11.95 -10.41
C ALA A 335 -15.55 13.46 -10.19
N LEU A 336 -14.77 14.06 -9.30
CA LEU A 336 -15.00 15.44 -8.83
C LEU A 336 -14.48 16.52 -9.79
N MET A 337 -14.16 16.11 -11.01
CA MET A 337 -13.79 16.92 -12.15
C MET A 337 -14.39 16.28 -13.40
N ARG A 338 -15.03 17.09 -14.24
CA ARG A 338 -15.57 16.68 -15.53
C ARG A 338 -15.38 17.75 -16.58
N MET A 339 -15.25 17.34 -17.83
CA MET A 339 -14.98 18.25 -18.93
C MET A 339 -15.88 17.95 -20.13
N THR A 340 -16.48 19.00 -20.68
CA THR A 340 -17.34 18.92 -21.85
C THR A 340 -16.77 19.75 -22.98
N ILE A 341 -16.73 19.20 -24.18
CA ILE A 341 -16.29 19.89 -25.39
C ILE A 341 -17.44 19.93 -26.38
N LEU A 342 -17.86 21.14 -26.73
CA LEU A 342 -18.92 21.38 -27.70
C LEU A 342 -18.30 21.98 -28.94
N ARG A 343 -18.41 21.32 -30.09
CA ARG A 343 -17.99 21.94 -31.35
C ARG A 343 -19.09 22.90 -31.79
N ILE A 344 -18.80 24.20 -31.73
CA ILE A 344 -19.79 25.24 -32.05
C ILE A 344 -19.64 25.71 -33.49
N GLU A 345 -18.44 25.72 -34.06
CA GLU A 345 -18.21 26.00 -35.48
C GLU A 345 -17.21 25.00 -36.08
N ALA A 346 -16.95 25.10 -37.38
CA ALA A 346 -16.03 24.21 -38.08
C ALA A 346 -14.65 24.11 -37.41
N GLN A 347 -14.15 25.22 -36.86
CA GLN A 347 -12.85 25.36 -36.20
C GLN A 347 -12.97 26.12 -34.87
N MET A 348 -14.10 25.96 -34.17
CA MET A 348 -14.30 26.59 -32.86
C MET A 348 -15.00 25.62 -31.91
N TYR A 349 -14.40 25.45 -30.73
CA TYR A 349 -14.84 24.54 -29.69
C TYR A 349 -15.04 25.31 -28.40
N ARG A 350 -16.16 25.07 -27.72
CA ARG A 350 -16.41 25.56 -26.37
C ARG A 350 -16.08 24.46 -25.37
N VAL A 351 -15.18 24.73 -24.44
CA VAL A 351 -14.83 23.83 -23.35
C VAL A 351 -15.55 24.30 -22.09
N ILE A 352 -16.33 23.42 -21.48
CA ILE A 352 -16.94 23.61 -20.16
C ILE A 352 -16.22 22.69 -19.19
N TRP A 353 -15.54 23.26 -18.21
CA TRP A 353 -14.79 22.54 -17.19
C TRP A 353 -15.42 22.77 -15.82
N SER A 354 -15.95 21.70 -15.25
CA SER A 354 -16.60 21.72 -13.93
C SER A 354 -15.79 20.88 -12.95
N PHE A 355 -15.56 21.40 -11.74
CA PHE A 355 -14.86 20.69 -10.69
C PHE A 355 -15.31 21.15 -9.30
N HIS A 356 -15.08 20.31 -8.29
CA HIS A 356 -15.31 20.70 -6.92
C HIS A 356 -14.05 21.35 -6.31
N HIS A 357 -14.21 22.49 -5.65
CA HIS A 357 -13.12 23.29 -5.09
C HIS A 357 -12.28 22.55 -4.02
N ILE A 358 -12.81 21.44 -3.48
CA ILE A 358 -12.10 20.54 -2.55
C ILE A 358 -10.86 19.86 -3.17
N LEU A 359 -10.82 19.78 -4.51
CA LEU A 359 -9.70 19.21 -5.25
C LEU A 359 -8.55 20.20 -5.43
N MET A 360 -8.89 21.43 -5.80
CA MET A 360 -7.92 22.42 -6.25
C MET A 360 -8.50 23.83 -6.19
N ASP A 361 -7.62 24.81 -6.22
CA ASP A 361 -7.97 26.23 -6.21
C ASP A 361 -7.68 26.91 -7.56
N GLY A 362 -8.00 28.20 -7.65
CA GLY A 362 -7.82 29.00 -8.86
C GLY A 362 -6.36 29.10 -9.34
N TRP A 363 -5.36 28.90 -8.48
CA TRP A 363 -3.95 28.89 -8.88
C TRP A 363 -3.58 27.60 -9.60
N CYS A 364 -4.27 26.50 -9.33
CA CYS A 364 -4.07 25.23 -10.02
C CYS A 364 -4.60 25.24 -11.46
N ILE A 365 -5.66 26.01 -11.74
CA ILE A 365 -6.31 26.08 -13.08
C ILE A 365 -5.30 26.26 -14.22
N PRO A 366 -4.45 27.32 -14.25
CA PRO A 366 -3.51 27.51 -15.35
C PRO A 366 -2.43 26.42 -15.43
N LEU A 367 -2.07 25.79 -14.30
CA LEU A 367 -1.08 24.71 -14.26
C LEU A 367 -1.65 23.43 -14.89
N VAL A 368 -2.88 23.07 -14.49
CA VAL A 368 -3.59 21.91 -15.03
C VAL A 368 -3.88 22.11 -16.52
N THR A 369 -4.40 23.27 -16.92
CA THR A 369 -4.64 23.58 -18.34
C THR A 369 -3.36 23.48 -19.16
N LYS A 370 -2.25 24.05 -18.66
CA LYS A 370 -0.94 23.96 -19.32
C LYS A 370 -0.49 22.50 -19.50
N GLU A 371 -0.66 21.67 -18.48
CA GLU A 371 -0.28 20.26 -18.51
C GLU A 371 -1.14 19.43 -19.48
N ILE A 372 -2.46 19.66 -19.51
CA ILE A 372 -3.38 19.04 -20.47
C ILE A 372 -2.91 19.35 -21.90
N PHE A 373 -2.70 20.63 -22.22
CA PHE A 373 -2.33 21.02 -23.58
C PHE A 373 -0.91 20.59 -23.96
N GLU A 374 0.07 20.67 -23.06
CA GLU A 374 1.41 20.14 -23.30
C GLU A 374 1.37 18.64 -23.61
N THR A 375 0.57 17.88 -22.87
CA THR A 375 0.38 16.44 -23.10
C THR A 375 -0.38 16.16 -24.39
N TYR A 376 -1.41 16.93 -24.69
CA TYR A 376 -2.16 16.87 -25.95
C TYR A 376 -1.25 17.08 -27.17
N TYR A 377 -0.47 18.16 -27.19
CA TYR A 377 0.46 18.43 -28.29
C TYR A 377 1.55 17.37 -28.37
N ALA A 378 2.05 16.88 -27.24
CA ALA A 378 3.01 15.79 -27.21
C ALA A 378 2.47 14.52 -27.87
N ILE A 379 1.21 14.16 -27.59
CA ILE A 379 0.53 13.02 -28.21
C ILE A 379 0.38 13.22 -29.73
N GLN A 380 -0.02 14.40 -30.18
CA GLN A 380 -0.15 14.70 -31.61
C GLN A 380 1.18 14.65 -32.36
N GLU A 381 2.25 15.14 -31.72
CA GLU A 381 3.61 15.18 -32.26
C GLU A 381 4.37 13.85 -32.06
N GLN A 382 3.76 12.86 -31.41
CA GLN A 382 4.38 11.57 -31.05
C GLN A 382 5.68 11.72 -30.25
N ARG A 383 5.68 12.66 -29.29
CA ARG A 383 6.79 12.90 -28.36
C ARG A 383 6.34 12.66 -26.92
N GLU A 384 7.32 12.55 -26.02
CA GLU A 384 7.06 12.57 -24.59
C GLU A 384 6.72 14.01 -24.10
N PRO A 385 5.76 14.16 -23.18
CA PRO A 385 5.42 15.46 -22.61
C PRO A 385 6.48 15.93 -21.62
N LYS A 386 6.81 17.23 -21.63
CA LYS A 386 7.77 17.83 -20.71
C LYS A 386 7.08 18.36 -19.46
N LEU A 387 6.88 17.49 -18.48
CA LEU A 387 6.15 17.81 -17.24
C LEU A 387 7.09 18.05 -16.05
N SER A 388 6.74 19.01 -15.19
CA SER A 388 7.41 19.22 -13.90
C SER A 388 7.08 18.10 -12.93
N VAL A 389 8.00 17.76 -12.01
CA VAL A 389 7.77 16.76 -10.96
C VAL A 389 6.55 17.15 -10.11
N VAL A 390 5.66 16.19 -9.86
CA VAL A 390 4.55 16.35 -8.89
C VAL A 390 5.14 16.21 -7.50
N THR A 391 4.98 17.24 -6.67
CA THR A 391 5.46 17.28 -5.27
C THR A 391 4.42 16.76 -4.30
#